data_AF-A0A8T4MFL1-F1
#
_entry.id   AF-A0A8T4MFL1-F1
#
_cell.length_a   1.000
_cell.length_b   1.000
_cell.length_c   1.000
_cell.angle_alpha   90.00
_cell.angle_beta   90.00
_cell.angle_gamma   90.00
#
_symmetry.space_group_name_H-M   'P 1'
#
loop_
_entity.id
_entity.type
_entity.pdbx_description
1 polymer ?
#
loop_
_entity_poly.entity_id
_entity_poly.type
_entity_poly.pdbx_seq_one_letter_code
_entity_poly.pdbx_strand_id
1 'polypeptide(L)'
;MVQIFTKYERARILGARALQIAMNAPLLVKISKDDLEKINFDALKIAEVELESDVLPISINKPMPKKREGPLKRLKTPLSSDKKKEESEEKLEKEIIEEGEIMELAQPEDEMEDSGDSGSDEE
;
A
#
# COMPACT_ATOMS: atom_id res chain seq x y z
N MET A 1 5.57 -30.27 -8.28
CA MET A 1 5.92 -30.41 -6.84
C MET A 1 5.45 -29.11 -6.22
N VAL A 2 4.46 -29.11 -5.32
CA VAL A 2 3.88 -27.84 -4.83
C VAL A 2 4.94 -27.12 -3.99
N GLN A 3 5.61 -26.13 -4.57
CA GLN A 3 6.52 -25.25 -3.85
C GLN A 3 5.68 -24.42 -2.88
N ILE A 4 5.75 -24.76 -1.59
CA ILE A 4 5.05 -24.01 -0.55
C ILE A 4 5.80 -22.71 -0.31
N PHE A 5 5.46 -21.68 -1.09
CA PHE A 5 5.89 -20.32 -0.87
C PHE A 5 5.21 -19.74 0.37
N THR A 6 5.93 -18.92 1.15
CA THR A 6 5.29 -18.13 2.20
C THR A 6 4.32 -17.11 1.58
N LYS A 7 3.36 -16.61 2.35
CA LYS A 7 2.43 -15.57 1.88
C LYS A 7 3.15 -14.33 1.30
N TYR A 8 4.31 -13.98 1.86
CA TYR A 8 5.13 -12.86 1.41
C TYR A 8 5.84 -13.15 0.09
N GLU A 9 6.39 -14.34 -0.04
CA GLU A 9 7.06 -14.81 -1.25
C GLU A 9 6.06 -14.90 -2.42
N ARG A 10 4.90 -15.53 -2.19
CA ARG A 10 3.82 -15.62 -3.19
C ARG A 10 3.38 -14.23 -3.65
N ALA A 11 3.10 -13.32 -2.71
CA ALA A 11 2.69 -11.95 -3.05
C ALA A 11 3.79 -11.21 -3.85
N ARG A 12 5.07 -11.37 -3.47
CA ARG A 12 6.18 -10.72 -4.18
C ARG A 12 6.36 -11.27 -5.60
N ILE A 13 6.21 -12.59 -5.79
CA ILE A 13 6.31 -13.23 -7.11
C ILE A 13 5.18 -12.75 -8.02
N LEU A 14 3.93 -12.79 -7.53
CA LEU A 14 2.77 -12.34 -8.30
C LEU A 14 2.88 -10.86 -8.67
N GLY A 15 3.25 -9.99 -7.72
CA GLY A 15 3.42 -8.57 -8.00
C GLY A 15 4.53 -8.29 -9.02
N ALA A 16 5.69 -8.94 -8.87
CA ALA A 16 6.79 -8.77 -9.83
C ALA A 16 6.42 -9.29 -11.22
N ARG A 17 5.71 -10.42 -11.30
CA ARG A 17 5.32 -11.03 -12.57
C ARG A 17 4.19 -10.25 -13.26
N ALA A 18 3.18 -9.80 -12.52
CA ALA A 18 2.13 -8.95 -13.06
C ALA A 18 2.71 -7.64 -13.63
N LEU A 19 3.71 -7.04 -12.96
CA LEU A 19 4.43 -5.88 -13.49
C LEU A 19 5.11 -6.19 -14.83
N GLN A 20 5.78 -7.35 -14.96
CA GLN A 20 6.39 -7.76 -16.22
C GLN A 20 5.34 -7.88 -17.33
N ILE A 21 4.20 -8.51 -17.05
CA ILE A 21 3.10 -8.67 -18.00
C ILE A 21 2.55 -7.31 -18.44
N ALA A 22 2.37 -6.38 -17.50
CA ALA A 22 1.95 -5.00 -17.80
C ALA A 22 2.95 -4.26 -18.69
N MET A 23 4.23 -4.64 -18.64
CA MET A 23 5.29 -4.16 -19.54
C MET A 23 5.39 -4.98 -20.84
N ASN A 24 4.33 -5.70 -21.23
CA ASN A 24 4.26 -6.55 -22.42
C ASN A 24 5.31 -7.67 -22.46
N ALA A 25 5.76 -8.17 -21.31
CA ALA A 25 6.60 -9.35 -21.26
C ALA A 25 5.85 -10.59 -21.81
N PRO A 26 6.57 -11.54 -22.45
CA PRO A 26 5.93 -12.72 -23.01
C PRO A 26 5.33 -13.63 -21.92
N LEU A 27 4.15 -14.17 -22.22
CA LEU A 27 3.48 -15.17 -21.40
C LEU A 27 4.11 -16.54 -21.63
N LEU A 28 4.35 -17.28 -20.55
CA LEU A 28 4.94 -18.61 -20.55
C LEU A 28 3.89 -19.73 -20.61
N VAL A 29 2.65 -19.45 -20.20
CA VAL A 29 1.52 -20.39 -20.33
C VAL A 29 0.81 -20.20 -21.66
N LYS A 30 0.39 -21.33 -22.26
CA LYS A 30 -0.53 -21.33 -23.40
C LYS A 30 -1.95 -21.07 -22.92
N ILE A 31 -2.32 -19.81 -22.77
CA ILE A 31 -3.70 -19.39 -22.45
C ILE A 31 -4.47 -19.22 -23.76
N SER A 32 -5.67 -19.78 -23.86
CA SER A 32 -6.55 -19.56 -25.02
C SER A 32 -7.03 -18.10 -25.05
N LYS A 33 -7.36 -17.57 -26.24
CA LYS A 33 -7.88 -16.18 -26.34
C LYS A 33 -9.16 -16.00 -25.54
N ASP A 34 -10.03 -17.01 -25.57
CA ASP A 34 -11.30 -17.03 -24.84
C ASP A 34 -11.07 -16.93 -23.32
N ASP A 35 -10.01 -17.55 -22.79
CA ASP A 35 -9.69 -17.49 -21.36
C ASP A 35 -9.07 -16.16 -20.95
N LEU A 36 -8.29 -15.53 -21.85
CA LEU A 36 -7.77 -14.17 -21.66
C LEU A 36 -8.87 -13.11 -21.64
N GLU A 37 -9.88 -13.26 -22.50
CA GLU A 37 -11.06 -12.39 -22.53
C GLU A 37 -11.89 -12.52 -21.25
N LYS A 38 -12.10 -13.74 -20.74
CA LYS A 38 -12.82 -13.97 -19.47
C LYS A 38 -12.17 -13.26 -18.28
N ILE A 39 -10.85 -13.15 -18.27
CA ILE A 39 -10.09 -12.49 -17.20
C ILE A 39 -9.83 -11.01 -17.48
N ASN A 40 -10.43 -10.44 -18.54
CA ASN A 40 -10.25 -9.04 -18.96
C ASN A 40 -8.78 -8.63 -19.11
N PHE A 41 -7.90 -9.56 -19.51
CA PHE A 41 -6.46 -9.32 -19.65
C PHE A 41 -5.79 -8.78 -18.38
N ASP A 42 -6.34 -9.08 -17.20
CA ASP A 42 -5.77 -8.65 -15.93
C ASP A 42 -4.41 -9.33 -15.67
N ALA A 43 -3.36 -8.50 -15.58
CA ALA A 43 -1.99 -8.96 -15.39
C ALA A 43 -1.80 -9.77 -14.09
N LEU A 44 -2.57 -9.48 -13.03
CA LEU A 44 -2.49 -10.24 -11.78
C LEU A 44 -3.02 -11.66 -11.96
N LYS A 45 -4.20 -11.79 -12.58
CA LYS A 45 -4.80 -13.11 -12.84
C LYS A 45 -3.94 -13.95 -13.77
N ILE A 46 -3.34 -13.33 -14.79
CA ILE A 46 -2.40 -14.02 -15.68
C ILE A 46 -1.18 -14.52 -14.88
N ALA A 47 -0.61 -13.68 -14.02
CA ALA A 47 0.52 -14.08 -13.16
C ALA A 47 0.14 -15.23 -12.20
N GLU A 48 -1.10 -15.26 -11.68
CA GLU A 48 -1.60 -16.36 -10.86
C GLU A 48 -1.65 -17.68 -11.62
N VAL A 49 -2.22 -17.67 -12.84
CA VAL A 49 -2.27 -18.85 -13.70
C VAL A 49 -0.86 -19.37 -14.02
N GLU A 50 0.09 -18.48 -14.31
CA GLU A 50 1.47 -18.89 -14.57
C GLU A 50 2.18 -19.47 -13.34
N LEU A 51 1.92 -18.91 -12.16
CA LEU A 51 2.48 -19.43 -10.91
C LEU A 51 1.90 -20.80 -10.55
N GLU A 52 0.59 -21.00 -10.73
CA GLU A 52 -0.09 -22.28 -10.48
C GLU A 52 0.32 -23.36 -11.49
N SER A 53 0.69 -22.96 -12.70
CA SER A 53 1.20 -23.85 -13.75
C SER A 53 2.67 -24.24 -13.56
N ASP A 54 3.37 -23.74 -12.54
CA ASP A 54 4.79 -24.02 -12.22
C ASP A 54 5.75 -23.75 -13.41
N VAL A 55 5.38 -22.82 -14.31
CA VAL A 55 6.19 -22.48 -15.49
C VAL A 55 7.17 -21.32 -15.26
N LEU A 56 7.00 -20.59 -14.15
CA LEU A 56 7.83 -19.42 -13.84
C LEU A 56 9.24 -19.85 -13.43
N PRO A 57 10.30 -19.43 -14.15
CA PRO A 57 11.68 -19.78 -13.82
C PRO A 57 12.22 -18.89 -12.69
N ILE A 58 11.61 -18.99 -11.50
CA ILE A 58 11.93 -18.14 -10.34
C ILE A 58 12.54 -18.99 -9.23
N SER A 59 13.61 -18.48 -8.64
CA SER A 59 14.23 -19.04 -7.43
C SER A 59 14.23 -18.01 -6.31
N ILE A 60 13.89 -18.44 -5.09
CA ILE A 60 13.85 -17.56 -3.93
C ILE A 60 15.10 -17.78 -3.08
N ASN A 61 15.87 -16.72 -2.87
CA ASN A 61 16.95 -16.73 -1.90
C ASN A 61 16.41 -16.39 -0.51
N LYS A 62 16.52 -17.33 0.44
CA LYS A 62 16.12 -17.17 1.84
C LYS A 62 17.36 -17.09 2.74
N PRO A 63 18.03 -15.93 2.81
CA PRO A 63 19.21 -15.80 3.65
C PRO A 63 18.83 -15.91 5.12
N MET A 64 19.48 -16.83 5.84
CA MET A 64 19.40 -16.86 7.30
C MET A 64 20.08 -15.62 7.88
N PRO A 65 19.59 -15.09 9.02
CA PRO A 65 20.27 -14.00 9.69
C PRO A 65 21.69 -14.43 10.05
N LYS A 66 22.68 -13.68 9.57
CA LYS A 66 24.09 -13.89 9.92
C LYS A 66 24.51 -12.84 10.95
N LYS A 67 25.27 -13.28 11.95
CA LYS A 67 25.93 -12.36 12.88
C LYS A 67 26.93 -11.52 12.07
N ARG A 68 26.78 -10.19 12.10
CA ARG A 68 27.80 -9.29 11.58
C ARG A 68 28.86 -9.10 12.65
N GLU A 69 30.11 -9.37 12.31
CA GLU A 69 31.25 -9.00 13.14
C GLU A 69 31.68 -7.58 12.76
N GLY A 70 31.74 -6.68 13.75
CA GLY A 70 32.07 -5.27 13.57
C GLY A 70 31.19 -4.34 14.40
N PRO A 71 31.61 -3.07 14.61
CA PRO A 71 30.79 -2.09 15.29
C PRO A 71 29.49 -1.85 14.51
N LEU A 72 28.35 -1.85 15.22
CA LEU A 72 27.06 -1.49 14.64
C LEU A 72 27.20 -0.14 13.92
N LYS A 73 26.78 -0.08 12.66
CA LYS A 73 26.70 1.18 11.92
C LYS A 73 25.66 2.04 12.65
N ARG A 74 26.13 2.98 13.47
CA ARG A 74 25.27 3.96 14.15
C ARG A 74 24.40 4.63 13.09
N LEU A 75 23.12 4.81 13.38
CA LEU A 75 22.23 5.59 12.53
C LEU A 75 22.92 6.94 12.26
N LYS A 76 23.09 7.30 10.99
CA LYS A 76 23.71 8.58 10.60
C LYS A 76 22.83 9.77 10.98
N THR A 77 21.54 9.54 11.14
CA THR A 77 20.64 10.50 11.74
C THR A 77 20.95 10.54 13.24
N PRO A 78 21.41 11.67 13.81
CA PRO A 78 21.27 11.83 15.25
C PRO A 78 19.81 11.59 15.57
N LEU A 79 19.51 10.82 16.63
CA LEU A 79 18.22 11.00 17.31
C LEU A 79 18.13 12.51 17.52
N SER A 80 17.20 13.18 16.83
CA SER A 80 16.87 14.55 17.18
C SER A 80 16.61 14.50 18.68
N SER A 81 17.46 15.15 19.47
CA SER A 81 17.23 15.32 20.90
C SER A 81 15.80 15.80 21.04
N ASP A 82 15.01 15.24 21.95
CA ASP A 82 13.56 15.48 22.03
C ASP A 82 13.21 16.98 21.93
N LYS A 83 14.06 17.84 22.51
CA LYS A 83 14.06 19.31 22.37
C LYS A 83 13.91 19.87 20.95
N LYS A 84 14.58 19.28 19.95
CA LYS A 84 14.51 19.76 18.55
C LYS A 84 13.19 19.39 17.88
N LYS A 85 12.53 18.32 18.33
CA LYS A 85 11.19 17.96 17.86
C LYS A 85 10.16 18.88 18.49
N GLU A 86 10.26 19.09 19.81
CA GLU A 86 9.43 20.04 20.55
C GLU A 86 9.52 21.45 19.94
N GLU A 87 10.74 21.96 19.68
CA GLU A 87 10.93 23.28 19.05
C GLU A 87 10.36 23.37 17.63
N SER A 88 10.31 22.26 16.88
CA SER A 88 9.69 22.24 15.55
C SER A 88 8.17 22.15 15.62
N GLU A 89 7.64 21.40 16.58
CA GLU A 89 6.20 21.27 16.84
C GLU A 89 5.62 22.60 17.33
N GLU A 90 6.27 23.28 18.28
CA GLU A 90 5.85 24.61 18.74
C GLU A 90 5.87 25.68 17.64
N LYS A 91 6.79 25.57 16.67
CA LYS A 91 6.85 26.49 15.53
C LYS A 91 5.72 26.23 14.56
N LEU A 92 5.45 24.95 14.27
CA LEU A 92 4.34 24.55 13.41
C LEU A 92 3.00 24.95 14.03
N GLU A 93 2.81 24.78 15.34
CA GLU A 93 1.59 25.23 16.02
C GLU A 93 1.42 26.75 15.91
N LYS A 94 2.49 27.53 16.09
CA LYS A 94 2.44 29.00 15.93
C LYS A 94 2.12 29.41 14.49
N GLU A 95 2.71 28.73 13.51
CA GLU A 95 2.46 28.98 12.08
C GLU A 95 1.02 28.64 11.70
N ILE A 96 0.47 27.53 12.19
CA ILE A 96 -0.95 27.14 11.99
C ILE A 96 -1.90 28.15 12.65
N ILE A 97 -1.57 28.65 13.84
CA ILE A 97 -2.35 29.68 14.54
C ILE A 97 -2.28 31.02 13.80
N GLU A 98 -1.11 31.38 13.26
CA GLU A 98 -0.86 32.62 12.52
C GLU A 98 -1.49 32.62 11.12
N GLU A 99 -1.49 31.48 10.42
CA GLU A 99 -2.17 31.31 9.12
C GLU A 99 -3.70 31.31 9.26
N GLY A 100 -4.26 31.09 10.45
CA GLY A 100 -5.66 31.39 10.77
C GLY A 100 -6.74 30.60 10.01
N GLU A 101 -6.36 29.67 9.14
CA GLU A 101 -7.28 28.94 8.24
C GLU A 101 -8.35 28.12 8.99
N ILE A 102 -8.10 27.75 10.25
CA ILE A 102 -9.00 26.88 11.03
C ILE A 102 -10.19 27.67 11.62
N MET A 103 -10.02 28.96 11.95
CA MET A 103 -11.10 29.77 12.52
C MET A 103 -12.07 30.29 11.45
N GLU A 104 -11.63 30.37 10.19
CA GLU A 104 -12.45 30.81 9.05
C GLU A 104 -13.49 29.76 8.60
N LEU A 105 -13.25 28.47 8.91
CA LEU A 105 -14.09 27.34 8.48
C LEU A 105 -15.31 27.05 9.38
N ALA A 106 -15.44 27.67 10.55
CA ALA A 106 -16.57 27.44 11.47
C ALA A 106 -17.45 28.69 11.55
N GLN A 107 -18.43 28.80 10.64
CA GLN A 107 -19.48 29.81 10.76
C GLN A 107 -20.57 29.29 11.72
N PRO A 108 -20.97 30.06 12.74
CA PRO A 108 -22.03 29.64 13.68
C PRO A 108 -23.40 29.43 13.02
N GLU A 109 -23.55 29.80 11.75
CA GLU A 109 -24.75 29.57 10.94
C GLU A 109 -24.83 28.13 10.41
N ASP A 110 -23.71 27.39 10.32
CA ASP A 110 -23.69 25.99 9.90
C ASP A 110 -24.27 25.01 10.94
N GLU A 111 -24.51 25.47 12.19
CA GLU A 111 -25.11 24.68 13.27
C GLU A 111 -26.61 24.96 13.51
N MET A 112 -27.25 25.87 12.77
CA MET A 112 -28.68 26.15 12.90
C MET A 112 -29.42 25.98 11.57
N GLU A 113 -29.93 24.78 11.30
CA GLU A 113 -31.29 24.48 10.80
C GLU A 113 -31.37 23.04 10.25
N ASP A 114 -31.68 22.07 11.12
CA ASP A 114 -32.59 20.98 10.74
C ASP A 114 -33.38 20.51 11.96
N SER A 115 -34.33 21.35 12.38
CA SER A 115 -35.46 20.91 13.19
C SER A 115 -36.74 21.15 12.39
N GLY A 116 -36.91 20.36 11.32
CA GLY A 116 -38.12 20.27 10.49
C GLY A 116 -38.81 18.92 10.67
N ASP A 117 -39.90 18.94 11.44
CA ASP A 117 -40.87 17.87 11.70
C ASP A 117 -41.33 17.09 10.45
N SER A 118 -41.33 15.75 10.53
CA SER A 118 -42.46 14.95 10.05
C SER A 118 -42.42 13.55 10.68
N GLY A 119 -43.06 13.42 11.84
CA GLY A 119 -43.58 12.13 12.29
C GLY A 119 -44.58 11.60 11.25
N SER A 120 -44.26 10.45 10.67
CA SER A 120 -45.19 9.70 9.82
C SER A 120 -45.85 8.61 10.67
N ASP A 121 -47.13 8.82 10.97
CA ASP A 121 -48.05 7.75 11.33
C ASP A 121 -49.31 7.83 10.45
N GLU A 122 -49.61 6.68 9.83
CA GLU A 122 -50.89 6.15 9.31
C GLU A 122 -51.50 6.71 7.99
N GLU A 123 -51.49 5.87 6.93
CA GLU A 123 -52.63 5.06 6.45
C GLU A 123 -52.17 3.85 5.60
#